data_AF-A0A9D8QST7-F1
#
_entry.id   AF-A0A9D8QST7-F1
#
_cell.length_a   1.000
_cell.length_b   1.000
_cell.length_c   1.000
_cell.angle_alpha   90.00
_cell.angle_beta   90.00
_cell.angle_gamma   90.00
#
_symmetry.space_group_name_H-M   'P 1'
#
loop_
_entity.id
_entity.type
_entity.pdbx_description
1 polymer ?
#
loop_
_entity_poly.entity_id
_entity_poly.type
_entity_poly.pdbx_seq_one_letter_code
_entity_poly.pdbx_strand_id
1 'polypeptide(L)'
;MNIKPITRTAGIIMMTLLMSSAGASYAESDGLTYQWYKNGEPIPGANQAEYIIANVTDADEGAYAVVVSNEDGETLSYAAYLTTIGNLSYQWYKDDEPIPGATNSVLEINEVIGADYGRYSVVVSNANGETLSYAAYLEPYPGGDTLTYQWYKDGTPIKGATHSDYTIRNATLKDAGSYYVTATVETGSVTSDTAKLDVAKWKAVVTAKDAKRLYGEKNPEFSYSIIDETGKTVSPGGKPALTTTAVETSPVGKYPIHASEGTLNDEMYEYTFVDGTLVIDPAKLRITVNNAKVYDGTAMVSDHTQATASGLISGDTLIAGSFTTSGSDTGSYSYPATAVISTPFNTATGISNYEVTYSAQQMITPAPLTITVNDSKAFDNSVLVTDYTKAAASGLVAGDVLTAGQFTTSGSEAGTYIYPESSSITVPFATENGISNYTVTYSATQKITSDAPQITFTIHGNI
;
A
#
# COMPACT_ATOMS: atom_id res chain seq x y z
N MET A 1 46.53 -10.90 8.70
CA MET A 1 45.55 -10.71 7.60
C MET A 1 46.28 -10.89 6.30
N ASN A 2 45.87 -11.82 5.45
CA ASN A 2 46.54 -12.06 4.16
C ASN A 2 45.58 -11.73 3.01
N ILE A 3 46.01 -10.85 2.11
CA ILE A 3 45.40 -10.68 0.79
C ILE A 3 46.12 -11.68 -0.14
N LYS A 4 45.37 -12.49 -0.89
CA LYS A 4 45.97 -13.46 -1.81
C LYS A 4 46.62 -12.72 -3.00
N PRO A 5 47.82 -13.12 -3.46
CA PRO A 5 48.36 -12.63 -4.73
C PRO A 5 47.40 -12.99 -5.87
N ILE A 6 47.10 -12.03 -6.76
CA ILE A 6 46.18 -12.24 -7.88
C ILE A 6 46.97 -12.09 -9.17
N THR A 7 47.11 -13.20 -9.90
CA THR A 7 47.69 -13.22 -11.24
C THR A 7 46.61 -13.66 -12.21
N ARG A 8 46.09 -12.75 -13.06
CA ARG A 8 45.14 -13.11 -14.13
C ARG A 8 45.25 -12.17 -15.33
N THR A 9 45.07 -12.75 -16.52
CA THR A 9 44.86 -12.05 -17.79
C THR A 9 43.35 -11.85 -17.99
N ALA A 10 42.94 -10.60 -18.22
CA ALA A 10 41.60 -10.11 -18.56
C ALA A 10 40.40 -10.61 -17.70
N GLY A 11 39.84 -9.70 -16.89
CA GLY A 11 38.61 -9.91 -16.10
C GLY A 11 38.49 -8.95 -14.90
N ILE A 12 37.33 -8.95 -14.24
CA ILE A 12 37.11 -8.24 -12.97
C ILE A 12 38.04 -8.85 -11.91
N ILE A 13 38.81 -8.01 -11.22
CA ILE A 13 39.59 -8.42 -10.06
C ILE A 13 38.87 -7.94 -8.80
N MET A 14 38.60 -8.89 -7.91
CA MET A 14 38.05 -8.66 -6.58
C MET A 14 39.13 -8.98 -5.56
N MET A 15 39.60 -7.97 -4.82
CA MET A 15 40.50 -8.17 -3.70
C MET A 15 39.65 -8.32 -2.43
N THR A 16 39.53 -9.55 -1.95
CA THR A 16 38.79 -9.87 -0.72
C THR A 16 39.76 -10.17 0.42
N LEU A 17 39.48 -9.58 1.58
CA LEU A 17 40.24 -9.79 2.80
C LEU A 17 39.83 -11.12 3.45
N LEU A 18 40.78 -12.05 3.60
CA LEU A 18 40.56 -13.28 4.37
C LEU A 18 41.13 -13.10 5.77
N MET A 19 40.25 -12.96 6.76
CA MET A 19 40.62 -13.06 8.17
C MET A 19 40.81 -14.54 8.53
N SER A 20 42.05 -14.97 8.73
CA SER A 20 42.30 -16.26 9.38
C SER A 20 41.93 -16.14 10.85
N SER A 21 40.90 -16.85 11.29
CA SER A 21 40.54 -17.00 12.70
C SER A 21 41.57 -17.89 13.41
N ALA A 22 42.75 -17.33 13.67
CA ALA A 22 43.72 -17.89 14.59
C ALA A 22 43.82 -16.98 15.82
N GLY A 23 42.96 -17.26 16.81
CA GLY A 23 43.22 -16.95 18.21
C GLY A 23 43.29 -15.47 18.61
N ALA A 24 42.18 -14.74 18.49
CA ALA A 24 41.81 -13.70 19.44
C ALA A 24 40.32 -13.38 19.27
N SER A 25 39.57 -13.41 20.37
CA SER A 25 38.21 -12.93 20.45
C SER A 25 38.19 -11.41 20.22
N TYR A 26 37.90 -10.98 19.00
CA TYR A 26 37.34 -9.66 18.77
C TYR A 26 36.10 -9.82 17.90
N ALA A 27 35.09 -9.05 18.31
CA ALA A 27 33.69 -9.25 18.04
C ALA A 27 33.32 -9.07 16.57
N GLU A 28 32.06 -9.41 16.33
CA GLU A 28 31.25 -9.23 15.14
C GLU A 28 31.48 -7.87 14.44
N SER A 29 31.17 -7.85 13.15
CA SER A 29 31.50 -6.86 12.10
C SER A 29 31.14 -5.38 12.32
N ASP A 30 30.70 -4.96 13.50
CA ASP A 30 30.26 -3.58 13.73
C ASP A 30 31.41 -2.68 14.17
N GLY A 31 31.68 -1.62 13.38
CA GLY A 31 32.62 -0.54 13.74
C GLY A 31 33.98 -0.56 13.03
N LEU A 32 34.20 -1.43 12.04
CA LEU A 32 35.43 -1.40 11.24
C LEU A 32 35.36 -0.33 10.15
N THR A 33 36.41 0.48 10.02
CA THR A 33 36.62 1.36 8.87
C THR A 33 37.80 0.89 8.04
N TYR A 34 37.76 1.16 6.73
CA TYR A 34 38.74 0.67 5.76
C TYR A 34 39.29 1.85 4.95
N GLN A 35 40.56 1.77 4.58
CA GLN A 35 41.16 2.65 3.58
C GLN A 35 42.17 1.86 2.75
N TRP A 36 41.91 1.75 1.45
CA TRP A 36 42.82 1.08 0.51
C TRP A 36 43.93 2.01 0.02
N TYR A 37 45.09 1.44 -0.24
CA TYR A 37 46.31 2.10 -0.73
C TYR A 37 46.81 1.39 -1.97
N LYS A 38 47.39 2.15 -2.90
CA LYS A 38 48.15 1.65 -4.06
C LYS A 38 49.53 2.27 -4.05
N ASN A 39 50.57 1.43 -4.08
CA ASN A 39 51.98 1.84 -4.03
C ASN A 39 52.30 2.78 -2.86
N GLY A 40 51.60 2.62 -1.74
CA GLY A 40 51.76 3.45 -0.54
C GLY A 40 50.89 4.71 -0.49
N GLU A 41 50.17 5.05 -1.56
CA GLU A 41 49.28 6.23 -1.62
C GLU A 41 47.81 5.84 -1.41
N PRO A 42 47.00 6.61 -0.64
CA PRO A 42 45.61 6.28 -0.39
C PRO A 42 44.77 6.41 -1.65
N ILE A 43 43.93 5.42 -1.92
CA ILE A 43 42.97 5.42 -3.04
C ILE A 43 41.70 6.16 -2.56
N PRO A 44 41.38 7.34 -3.13
CA PRO A 44 40.24 8.13 -2.66
C PRO A 44 38.91 7.36 -2.79
N GLY A 45 38.13 7.32 -1.71
CA GLY A 45 36.80 6.71 -1.69
C GLY A 45 36.78 5.18 -1.58
N ALA A 46 37.94 4.51 -1.57
CA ALA A 46 38.03 3.07 -1.35
C ALA A 46 37.98 2.75 0.15
N ASN A 47 36.77 2.78 0.73
CA ASN A 47 36.52 2.64 2.16
C ASN A 47 35.63 1.47 2.56
N GLN A 48 35.42 0.54 1.63
CA GLN A 48 34.67 -0.70 1.86
C GLN A 48 35.62 -1.85 2.21
N ALA A 49 35.05 -2.90 2.81
CA ALA A 49 35.77 -4.14 3.12
C ALA A 49 36.32 -4.84 1.85
N GLU A 50 35.76 -4.52 0.69
CA GLU A 50 36.17 -4.99 -0.63
C GLU A 50 36.56 -3.80 -1.51
N TYR A 51 37.59 -3.98 -2.34
CA TYR A 51 37.95 -3.04 -3.40
C TYR A 51 37.92 -3.76 -4.74
N ILE A 52 37.12 -3.22 -5.66
CA ILE A 52 36.84 -3.80 -6.98
C ILE A 52 37.41 -2.86 -8.05
N ILE A 53 38.26 -3.41 -8.91
CA ILE A 53 38.73 -2.72 -10.12
C ILE A 53 38.01 -3.34 -11.31
N ALA A 54 37.14 -2.56 -11.95
CA ALA A 54 36.48 -2.98 -13.18
C ALA A 54 37.40 -2.71 -14.38
N ASN A 55 37.58 -3.71 -15.25
CA ASN A 55 38.41 -3.62 -16.47
C ASN A 55 39.85 -3.18 -16.20
N VAL A 56 40.60 -4.05 -15.52
CA VAL A 56 42.01 -3.84 -15.15
C VAL A 56 42.86 -3.52 -16.39
N THR A 57 43.63 -2.44 -16.29
CA THR A 57 44.60 -1.96 -17.29
C THR A 57 46.02 -1.99 -16.72
N ASP A 58 47.04 -1.79 -17.56
CA ASP A 58 48.43 -1.68 -17.10
C ASP A 58 48.62 -0.51 -16.11
N ALA A 59 47.77 0.52 -16.17
CA ALA A 59 47.79 1.60 -15.21
C ALA A 59 47.38 1.16 -13.79
N ASP A 60 46.73 0.00 -13.65
CA ASP A 60 46.27 -0.57 -12.37
C ASP A 60 47.34 -1.42 -11.67
N GLU A 61 48.46 -1.72 -12.31
CA GLU A 61 49.56 -2.45 -11.68
C GLU A 61 50.09 -1.74 -10.43
N GLY A 62 50.50 -2.52 -9.43
CA GLY A 62 51.07 -1.99 -8.19
C GLY A 62 50.83 -2.85 -6.95
N ALA A 63 51.41 -2.42 -5.84
CA ALA A 63 51.23 -2.99 -4.52
C ALA A 63 49.98 -2.40 -3.86
N TYR A 64 48.99 -3.23 -3.54
CA TYR A 64 47.76 -2.84 -2.87
C TYR A 64 47.76 -3.31 -1.42
N ALA A 65 47.42 -2.41 -0.49
CA ALA A 65 47.26 -2.73 0.92
C ALA A 65 46.04 -2.01 1.49
N VAL A 66 45.47 -2.51 2.58
CA VAL A 66 44.35 -1.88 3.27
C VAL A 66 44.72 -1.63 4.73
N VAL A 67 44.41 -0.43 5.21
CA VAL A 67 44.37 -0.13 6.64
C VAL A 67 42.97 -0.43 7.12
N VAL A 68 42.88 -1.24 8.18
CA VAL A 68 41.62 -1.52 8.89
C VAL A 68 41.74 -0.92 10.28
N SER A 69 40.76 -0.13 10.68
CA SER A 69 40.74 0.51 11.99
C SER A 69 39.42 0.35 12.71
N ASN A 70 39.50 0.38 14.04
CA ASN A 70 38.38 0.49 14.96
C ASN A 70 38.75 1.44 16.11
N GLU A 71 37.90 1.55 17.13
CA GLU A 71 38.17 2.41 18.30
C GLU A 71 39.43 2.01 19.09
N ASP A 72 39.87 0.74 18.98
CA ASP A 72 41.01 0.19 19.72
C ASP A 72 42.36 0.30 18.97
N GLY A 73 42.34 0.67 17.69
CA GLY A 73 43.55 0.92 16.90
C GLY A 73 43.43 0.61 15.41
N GLU A 74 44.57 0.65 14.72
CA GLU A 74 44.66 0.40 13.28
C GLU A 74 45.67 -0.71 12.96
N THR A 75 45.40 -1.48 11.91
CA THR A 75 46.32 -2.49 11.38
C THR A 75 46.43 -2.37 9.85
N LEU A 76 47.65 -2.50 9.33
CA LEU A 76 47.94 -2.49 7.90
C LEU A 76 48.09 -3.92 7.38
N SER A 77 47.43 -4.25 6.27
CA SER A 77 47.60 -5.54 5.62
C SER A 77 48.99 -5.70 4.98
N TYR A 78 49.39 -6.94 4.71
CA TYR A 78 50.45 -7.17 3.73
C TYR A 78 50.04 -6.65 2.34
N ALA A 79 51.01 -6.20 1.56
CA ALA A 79 50.78 -5.76 0.19
C ALA A 79 50.49 -6.96 -0.74
N ALA A 80 49.42 -6.87 -1.51
CA ALA A 80 49.15 -7.73 -2.65
C ALA A 80 49.60 -7.05 -3.94
N TYR A 81 50.40 -7.73 -4.74
CA TYR A 81 50.88 -7.20 -6.00
C TYR A 81 49.89 -7.55 -7.12
N LEU A 82 49.38 -6.52 -7.79
CA LEU A 82 48.68 -6.65 -9.05
C LEU A 82 49.68 -6.42 -10.17
N THR A 83 49.86 -7.43 -11.01
CA THR A 83 50.59 -7.33 -12.28
C THR A 83 49.71 -7.86 -13.40
N THR A 84 49.70 -7.16 -14.53
CA THR A 84 49.08 -7.60 -15.75
C THR A 84 50.07 -8.49 -16.50
N ILE A 85 49.67 -9.75 -16.73
CA ILE A 85 50.36 -10.57 -17.72
C ILE A 85 49.87 -10.04 -19.07
N GLY A 86 50.65 -9.14 -19.68
CA GLY A 86 50.31 -8.55 -20.99
C GLY A 86 50.02 -9.61 -22.06
N ASN A 87 49.52 -9.18 -23.22
CA ASN A 87 49.18 -10.07 -24.34
C ASN A 87 50.32 -11.07 -24.60
N LEU A 88 50.01 -12.36 -24.42
CA LEU A 88 50.95 -13.44 -24.67
C LEU A 88 51.08 -13.63 -26.18
N SER A 89 52.32 -13.65 -26.66
CA SER A 89 52.69 -14.09 -27.99
C SER A 89 53.23 -15.52 -27.91
N TYR A 90 52.92 -16.32 -28.92
CA TYR A 90 53.33 -17.72 -28.98
C TYR A 90 54.16 -17.93 -30.25
N GLN A 91 55.15 -18.81 -30.16
CA GLN A 91 55.81 -19.39 -31.32
C GLN A 91 56.09 -20.86 -31.03
N TRP A 92 55.46 -21.75 -31.80
CA TRP A 92 55.67 -23.19 -31.66
C TRP A 92 56.92 -23.64 -32.43
N TYR A 93 57.59 -24.65 -31.88
CA TYR A 93 58.78 -25.29 -32.42
C TYR A 93 58.54 -26.79 -32.54
N LYS A 94 59.08 -27.39 -33.60
CA LYS A 94 59.21 -28.84 -33.80
C LYS A 94 60.68 -29.16 -34.00
N ASP A 95 61.22 -30.05 -33.17
CA ASP A 95 62.62 -30.48 -33.22
C ASP A 95 63.61 -29.29 -33.22
N ASP A 96 63.33 -28.30 -32.37
CA ASP A 96 64.04 -27.01 -32.24
C ASP A 96 63.90 -26.04 -33.42
N GLU A 97 63.13 -26.37 -34.45
CA GLU A 97 62.85 -25.47 -35.57
C GLU A 97 61.47 -24.79 -35.43
N PRO A 98 61.35 -23.47 -35.65
CA PRO A 98 60.07 -22.78 -35.52
C PRO A 98 59.10 -23.23 -36.61
N ILE A 99 57.87 -23.56 -36.21
CA ILE A 99 56.78 -23.88 -37.14
C ILE A 99 56.20 -22.56 -37.67
N PRO A 100 56.33 -22.26 -38.98
CA PRO A 100 55.89 -20.97 -39.50
C PRO A 100 54.39 -20.74 -39.31
N GLY A 101 54.01 -19.59 -38.75
CA GLY A 101 52.61 -19.19 -38.55
C GLY A 101 51.90 -19.85 -37.37
N ALA A 102 52.55 -20.77 -36.65
CA ALA A 102 52.04 -21.34 -35.42
C ALA A 102 52.25 -20.36 -34.24
N THR A 103 51.43 -19.31 -34.21
CA THR A 103 51.53 -18.22 -33.21
C THR A 103 50.32 -18.11 -32.28
N ASN A 104 49.41 -19.08 -32.36
CA ASN A 104 48.26 -19.15 -31.46
C ASN A 104 48.63 -19.85 -30.15
N SER A 105 47.80 -19.66 -29.13
CA SER A 105 47.96 -20.34 -27.83
C SER A 105 47.81 -21.86 -27.90
N VAL A 106 47.36 -22.39 -29.03
CA VAL A 106 47.18 -23.83 -29.32
C VAL A 106 47.77 -24.13 -30.70
N LEU A 107 48.60 -25.16 -30.80
CA LEU A 107 48.99 -25.78 -32.07
C LEU A 107 48.01 -26.91 -32.39
N GLU A 108 47.24 -26.74 -33.47
CA GLU A 108 46.27 -27.74 -33.92
C GLU A 108 46.85 -28.58 -35.05
N ILE A 109 46.86 -29.91 -34.87
CA ILE A 109 47.26 -30.89 -35.88
C ILE A 109 46.02 -31.73 -36.19
N ASN A 110 45.37 -31.43 -37.31
CA ASN A 110 44.07 -32.00 -37.66
C ASN A 110 44.12 -33.50 -37.99
N GLU A 111 45.24 -33.96 -38.53
CA GLU A 111 45.48 -35.36 -38.84
C GLU A 111 46.98 -35.63 -38.65
N VAL A 112 47.32 -36.48 -37.66
CA VAL A 112 48.71 -36.80 -37.33
C VAL A 112 49.24 -37.79 -38.36
N ILE A 113 50.17 -37.34 -39.20
CA ILE A 113 50.90 -38.18 -40.16
C ILE A 113 52.32 -38.45 -39.68
N GLY A 114 53.01 -39.36 -40.37
CA GLY A 114 54.39 -39.72 -40.02
C GLY A 114 55.39 -38.55 -39.94
N ALA A 115 55.12 -37.48 -40.68
CA ALA A 115 55.93 -36.27 -40.68
C ALA A 115 55.72 -35.38 -39.45
N ASP A 116 54.64 -35.59 -38.69
CA ASP A 116 54.34 -34.81 -37.47
C ASP A 116 55.05 -35.38 -36.24
N TYR A 117 55.56 -36.61 -36.28
CA TYR A 117 56.33 -37.13 -35.15
C TYR A 117 57.57 -36.27 -34.88
N GLY A 118 57.84 -36.00 -33.61
CA GLY A 118 58.92 -35.12 -33.17
C GLY A 118 58.68 -34.48 -31.81
N ARG A 119 59.61 -33.61 -31.42
CA ARG A 119 59.58 -32.89 -30.15
C ARG A 119 59.00 -31.50 -30.33
N TYR A 120 57.89 -31.22 -29.66
CA TYR A 120 57.21 -29.94 -29.70
C TYR A 120 57.49 -29.10 -28.46
N SER A 121 57.73 -27.80 -28.65
CA SER A 121 57.81 -26.83 -27.56
C SER A 121 57.25 -25.50 -28.02
N VAL A 122 56.88 -24.63 -27.08
CA VAL A 122 56.38 -23.29 -27.38
C VAL A 122 57.15 -22.26 -26.57
N VAL A 123 57.62 -21.22 -27.26
CA VAL A 123 58.06 -20.00 -26.59
C VAL A 123 56.82 -19.15 -26.36
N VAL A 124 56.59 -18.79 -25.10
CA VAL A 124 55.55 -17.86 -24.70
C VAL A 124 56.23 -16.58 -24.25
N SER A 125 55.91 -15.46 -24.89
CA SER A 125 56.50 -14.17 -24.60
C SER A 125 55.45 -13.10 -24.31
N ASN A 126 55.85 -12.12 -23.52
CA ASN A 126 55.15 -10.86 -23.36
C ASN A 126 56.17 -9.71 -23.23
N ALA A 127 55.69 -8.50 -22.97
CA ALA A 127 56.57 -7.33 -22.79
C ALA A 127 57.59 -7.48 -21.64
N ASN A 128 57.38 -8.43 -20.72
CA ASN A 128 58.20 -8.64 -19.53
C ASN A 128 59.21 -9.80 -19.67
N GLY A 129 59.16 -10.57 -20.78
CA GLY A 129 60.13 -11.62 -21.06
C GLY A 129 59.55 -12.80 -21.84
N GLU A 130 60.38 -13.83 -22.04
CA GLU A 130 60.00 -15.05 -22.74
C GLU A 130 60.31 -16.28 -21.87
N THR A 131 59.47 -17.31 -21.95
CA THR A 131 59.73 -18.61 -21.37
C THR A 131 59.50 -19.70 -22.41
N LEU A 132 60.36 -20.73 -22.39
CA LEU A 132 60.18 -21.93 -23.20
C LEU A 132 59.42 -22.98 -22.39
N SER A 133 58.44 -23.64 -23.00
CA SER A 133 57.75 -24.77 -22.39
C SER A 133 58.67 -25.98 -22.23
N TYR A 134 58.28 -26.92 -21.37
CA TYR A 134 58.81 -28.28 -21.50
C TYR A 134 58.44 -28.86 -22.87
N ALA A 135 59.27 -29.79 -23.33
CA ALA A 135 59.04 -30.50 -24.58
C ALA A 135 57.93 -31.56 -24.45
N ALA A 136 57.00 -31.57 -25.39
CA ALA A 136 56.05 -32.66 -25.60
C ALA A 136 56.54 -33.54 -26.77
N TYR A 137 56.47 -34.86 -26.62
CA TYR A 137 56.92 -35.80 -27.64
C TYR A 137 55.71 -36.40 -28.36
N LEU A 138 55.67 -36.24 -29.68
CA LEU A 138 54.74 -36.96 -30.54
C LEU A 138 55.49 -38.13 -31.16
N GLU A 139 55.28 -39.33 -30.64
CA GLU A 139 55.98 -40.54 -31.07
C GLU A 139 55.10 -41.41 -31.98
N PRO A 140 55.69 -42.18 -32.92
CA PRO A 140 54.95 -43.15 -33.70
C PRO A 140 54.31 -44.20 -32.80
N TYR A 141 52.98 -44.26 -32.80
CA TYR A 141 52.24 -45.35 -32.17
C TYR A 141 52.38 -46.62 -33.02
N PRO A 142 52.93 -47.73 -32.49
CA PRO A 142 53.01 -48.98 -33.23
C PRO A 142 51.63 -49.65 -33.26
N GLY A 143 50.76 -49.19 -34.17
CA GLY A 143 49.66 -49.91 -34.80
C GLY A 143 48.58 -50.59 -33.93
N GLY A 144 47.32 -50.20 -34.15
CA GLY A 144 46.20 -51.14 -34.24
C GLY A 144 45.14 -51.12 -33.13
N ASP A 145 45.44 -50.54 -31.96
CA ASP A 145 44.49 -50.60 -30.85
C ASP A 145 43.31 -49.67 -31.06
N THR A 146 42.09 -50.21 -30.90
CA THR A 146 40.88 -49.39 -30.88
C THR A 146 40.85 -48.61 -29.58
N LEU A 147 41.10 -47.30 -29.65
CA LEU A 147 40.95 -46.41 -28.52
C LEU A 147 39.48 -46.34 -28.11
N THR A 148 39.18 -46.75 -26.87
CA THR A 148 37.84 -46.71 -26.30
C THR A 148 37.77 -45.68 -25.19
N TYR A 149 36.66 -44.97 -25.08
CA TYR A 149 36.42 -44.01 -24.02
C TYR A 149 35.31 -44.51 -23.09
N GLN A 150 35.37 -44.12 -21.84
CA GLN A 150 34.26 -44.24 -20.90
C GLN A 150 34.23 -43.00 -20.01
N TRP A 151 33.15 -42.24 -20.09
CA TRP A 151 32.92 -41.09 -19.21
C TRP A 151 32.34 -41.52 -17.87
N TYR A 152 32.70 -40.79 -16.82
CA TYR A 152 32.22 -41.00 -15.46
C TYR A 152 31.61 -39.71 -14.92
N LYS A 153 30.54 -39.84 -14.14
CA LYS A 153 29.97 -38.77 -13.31
C LYS A 153 30.02 -39.22 -11.86
N ASP A 154 30.67 -38.43 -11.00
CA ASP A 154 30.81 -38.69 -9.57
C ASP A 154 31.30 -40.14 -9.28
N GLY A 155 32.27 -40.59 -10.08
CA GLY A 155 32.85 -41.94 -10.01
C GLY A 155 32.02 -43.06 -10.65
N THR A 156 30.81 -42.78 -11.14
CA THR A 156 29.93 -43.78 -11.78
C THR A 156 30.02 -43.68 -13.30
N PRO A 157 30.20 -44.78 -14.04
CA PRO A 157 30.26 -44.75 -15.51
C PRO A 157 28.92 -44.31 -16.11
N ILE A 158 28.97 -43.33 -16.99
CA ILE A 158 27.81 -42.84 -17.74
C ILE A 158 27.55 -43.83 -18.89
N LYS A 159 26.43 -44.53 -18.82
CA LYS A 159 26.08 -45.57 -19.79
C LYS A 159 26.04 -45.02 -21.22
N GLY A 160 26.84 -45.61 -22.11
CA GLY A 160 26.89 -45.26 -23.54
C GLY A 160 27.71 -44.01 -23.88
N ALA A 161 28.31 -43.34 -22.89
CA ALA A 161 29.22 -42.23 -23.12
C ALA A 161 30.62 -42.76 -23.44
N THR A 162 30.82 -43.20 -24.69
CA THR A 162 32.04 -43.87 -25.16
C THR A 162 32.77 -43.15 -26.30
N HIS A 163 32.42 -41.89 -26.54
CA HIS A 163 33.10 -41.04 -27.53
C HIS A 163 34.17 -40.18 -26.85
N SER A 164 35.06 -39.60 -27.66
CA SER A 164 36.12 -38.69 -27.20
C SER A 164 35.57 -37.41 -26.57
N ASP A 165 34.31 -37.07 -26.83
CA ASP A 165 33.58 -35.96 -26.23
C ASP A 165 32.30 -36.44 -25.51
N TYR A 166 31.85 -35.64 -24.55
CA TYR A 166 30.56 -35.81 -23.88
C TYR A 166 29.86 -34.46 -23.75
N THR A 167 28.72 -34.32 -24.44
CA THR A 167 27.96 -33.06 -24.50
C THR A 167 26.67 -33.16 -23.69
N ILE A 168 26.49 -32.25 -22.73
CA ILE A 168 25.22 -32.04 -22.02
C ILE A 168 24.52 -30.83 -22.63
N ARG A 169 23.35 -31.03 -23.24
CA ARG A 169 22.52 -29.95 -23.78
C ARG A 169 21.46 -29.56 -22.75
N ASN A 170 21.29 -28.27 -22.50
CA ASN A 170 20.34 -27.73 -21.52
C ASN A 170 20.52 -28.35 -20.12
N ALA A 171 21.73 -28.20 -19.57
CA ALA A 171 22.09 -28.76 -18.27
C ALA A 171 21.10 -28.34 -17.17
N THR A 172 20.78 -29.29 -16.30
CA THR A 172 19.87 -29.16 -15.17
C THR A 172 20.61 -29.34 -13.85
N LEU A 173 19.96 -29.05 -12.72
CA LEU A 173 20.55 -29.30 -11.40
C LEU A 173 20.99 -30.76 -11.20
N LYS A 174 20.37 -31.71 -11.91
CA LYS A 174 20.75 -33.14 -11.87
C LYS A 174 22.05 -33.44 -12.61
N ASP A 175 22.49 -32.53 -13.48
CA ASP A 175 23.74 -32.64 -14.24
C ASP A 175 24.93 -32.07 -13.47
N ALA A 176 24.72 -31.30 -12.39
CA ALA A 176 25.82 -30.88 -11.54
C ALA A 176 26.59 -32.09 -10.99
N GLY A 177 27.92 -32.02 -10.97
CA GLY A 177 28.78 -33.12 -10.55
C GLY A 177 30.20 -33.03 -11.11
N SER A 178 31.01 -34.04 -10.78
CA SER A 178 32.40 -34.18 -11.23
C SER A 178 32.47 -35.16 -12.40
N TYR A 179 33.11 -34.75 -13.49
CA TYR A 179 33.22 -35.51 -14.73
C TYR A 179 34.66 -35.79 -15.09
N TYR A 180 34.94 -37.02 -15.51
CA TYR A 180 36.24 -37.39 -16.08
C TYR A 180 36.04 -38.50 -17.12
N VAL A 181 37.03 -38.71 -17.98
CA VAL A 181 37.01 -39.78 -18.99
C VAL A 181 38.25 -40.66 -18.82
N THR A 182 38.05 -41.97 -18.95
CA THR A 182 39.15 -42.91 -19.08
C THR A 182 39.25 -43.34 -20.54
N ALA A 183 40.40 -43.14 -21.16
CA ALA A 183 40.74 -43.62 -22.49
C ALA A 183 41.57 -44.91 -22.36
N THR A 184 41.14 -45.96 -23.04
CA THR A 184 41.71 -47.32 -22.91
C THR A 184 42.10 -47.88 -24.27
N VAL A 185 43.29 -48.47 -24.32
CA VAL A 185 43.80 -49.32 -25.41
C VAL A 185 44.02 -50.74 -24.86
N GLU A 186 44.38 -51.71 -25.69
CA GLU A 186 44.56 -53.11 -25.25
C GLU A 186 45.62 -53.24 -24.13
N THR A 187 46.63 -52.37 -24.15
CA THR A 187 47.82 -52.45 -23.28
C THR A 187 47.77 -51.53 -22.05
N GLY A 188 46.73 -50.69 -21.90
CA GLY A 188 46.63 -49.78 -20.76
C GLY A 188 45.52 -48.75 -20.86
N SER A 189 45.40 -47.91 -19.83
CA SER A 189 44.45 -46.80 -19.79
C SER A 189 45.05 -45.55 -19.16
N VAL A 190 44.52 -44.40 -19.56
CA VAL A 190 44.81 -43.09 -18.97
C VAL A 190 43.49 -42.43 -18.58
N THR A 191 43.48 -41.72 -17.46
CA THR A 191 42.31 -40.99 -16.97
C THR A 191 42.59 -39.49 -17.05
N SER A 192 41.62 -38.72 -17.56
CA SER A 192 41.72 -37.26 -17.62
C SER A 192 41.71 -36.64 -16.22
N ASP A 193 42.09 -35.37 -16.13
CA ASP A 193 41.73 -34.56 -14.99
C ASP A 193 40.21 -34.49 -14.82
N THR A 194 39.77 -34.18 -13.60
CA THR A 194 38.35 -34.04 -13.27
C THR A 194 37.85 -32.63 -13.57
N ALA A 195 36.82 -32.53 -14.42
CA ALA A 195 36.07 -31.30 -14.68
C ALA A 195 34.85 -31.22 -13.75
N LYS A 196 34.65 -30.09 -13.06
CA LYS A 196 33.48 -29.88 -12.19
C LYS A 196 32.42 -29.05 -12.91
N LEU A 197 31.19 -29.56 -12.96
CA LEU A 197 30.02 -28.84 -13.44
C LEU A 197 29.17 -28.39 -12.25
N ASP A 198 29.07 -27.08 -12.05
CA ASP A 198 28.14 -26.45 -11.12
C ASP A 198 26.98 -25.84 -11.92
N VAL A 199 25.74 -26.12 -11.52
CA VAL A 199 24.53 -25.55 -12.14
C VAL A 199 23.83 -24.69 -11.09
N ALA A 200 23.70 -23.39 -11.37
CA ALA A 200 23.07 -22.44 -10.46
C ALA A 200 21.56 -22.32 -10.72
N LYS A 201 20.81 -22.09 -9.65
CA LYS A 201 19.40 -21.69 -9.74
C LYS A 201 19.30 -20.22 -10.17
N TRP A 202 18.27 -19.95 -10.96
CA TRP A 202 17.87 -18.60 -11.35
C TRP A 202 17.10 -17.98 -10.19
N LYS A 203 17.31 -16.70 -9.92
CA LYS A 203 16.55 -16.02 -8.87
C LYS A 203 15.33 -15.31 -9.45
N ALA A 204 14.20 -15.48 -8.78
CA ALA A 204 12.97 -14.78 -9.12
C ALA A 204 12.28 -14.22 -7.88
N VAL A 205 11.73 -13.01 -8.02
CA VAL A 205 10.93 -12.33 -6.99
C VAL A 205 9.46 -12.43 -7.38
N VAL A 206 8.67 -13.07 -6.53
CA VAL A 206 7.21 -13.10 -6.62
C VAL A 206 6.66 -11.94 -5.79
N THR A 207 6.01 -11.00 -6.45
CA THR A 207 5.39 -9.84 -5.79
C THR A 207 3.88 -9.93 -5.90
N ALA A 208 3.19 -10.03 -4.77
CA ALA A 208 1.74 -9.83 -4.73
C ALA A 208 1.43 -8.35 -4.99
N LYS A 209 0.47 -8.10 -5.87
CA LYS A 209 0.05 -6.73 -6.19
C LYS A 209 -0.98 -6.26 -5.17
N ASP A 210 -0.89 -4.99 -4.84
CA ASP A 210 -1.87 -4.31 -4.01
C ASP A 210 -3.28 -4.40 -4.62
N ALA A 211 -4.27 -4.50 -3.74
CA ALA A 211 -5.68 -4.57 -4.12
C ALA A 211 -6.52 -3.68 -3.19
N LYS A 212 -7.75 -3.38 -3.63
CA LYS A 212 -8.70 -2.59 -2.85
C LYS A 212 -10.10 -3.18 -2.95
N ARG A 213 -10.90 -2.95 -1.92
CA ARG A 213 -12.36 -3.19 -1.91
C ARG A 213 -13.05 -2.31 -0.88
N LEU A 214 -14.37 -2.23 -0.94
CA LEU A 214 -15.15 -1.61 0.12
C LEU A 214 -15.42 -2.59 1.27
N TYR A 215 -15.70 -2.04 2.45
CA TYR A 215 -16.21 -2.80 3.59
C TYR A 215 -17.48 -3.58 3.23
N GLY A 216 -17.54 -4.85 3.59
CA GLY A 216 -18.65 -5.75 3.26
C GLY A 216 -18.61 -6.37 1.86
N GLU A 217 -17.64 -6.02 1.01
CA GLU A 217 -17.41 -6.74 -0.25
C GLU A 217 -16.53 -7.97 -0.06
N LYS A 218 -16.71 -8.98 -0.91
CA LYS A 218 -15.79 -10.13 -1.00
C LYS A 218 -14.39 -9.66 -1.40
N ASN A 219 -13.36 -10.38 -0.95
CA ASN A 219 -12.01 -10.13 -1.42
C ASN A 219 -11.94 -10.28 -2.95
N PRO A 220 -11.27 -9.35 -3.67
CA PRO A 220 -11.04 -9.50 -5.09
C PRO A 220 -10.11 -10.69 -5.37
N GLU A 221 -10.07 -11.16 -6.62
CA GLU A 221 -8.98 -12.04 -7.04
C GLU A 221 -7.66 -11.29 -6.96
N PHE A 222 -6.72 -11.81 -6.18
CA PHE A 222 -5.39 -11.23 -6.05
C PHE A 222 -4.55 -11.53 -7.29
N SER A 223 -3.67 -10.60 -7.65
CA SER A 223 -2.76 -10.73 -8.78
C SER A 223 -1.31 -10.59 -8.33
N TYR A 224 -0.37 -11.00 -9.19
CA TYR A 224 1.06 -11.02 -8.87
C TYR A 224 1.91 -10.70 -10.10
N SER A 225 3.21 -10.51 -9.88
CA SER A 225 4.26 -10.54 -10.89
C SER A 225 5.42 -11.42 -10.44
N ILE A 226 6.08 -12.08 -11.38
CA ILE A 226 7.31 -12.85 -11.14
C ILE A 226 8.40 -12.24 -12.01
N ILE A 227 9.42 -11.67 -11.38
CA ILE A 227 10.49 -10.93 -12.05
C ILE A 227 11.82 -11.62 -11.72
N ASP A 228 12.62 -11.93 -12.74
CA ASP A 228 13.96 -12.48 -12.55
C ASP A 228 14.98 -11.42 -12.13
N GLU A 229 16.20 -11.84 -11.79
CA GLU A 229 17.29 -10.95 -11.41
C GLU A 229 17.70 -9.93 -12.49
N THR A 230 17.29 -10.14 -13.75
CA THR A 230 17.54 -9.21 -14.87
C THR A 230 16.44 -8.16 -15.02
N GLY A 231 15.38 -8.24 -14.20
CA GLY A 231 14.22 -7.36 -14.27
C GLY A 231 13.17 -7.80 -15.29
N LYS A 232 13.26 -9.01 -15.83
CA LYS A 232 12.33 -9.52 -16.84
C LYS A 232 11.22 -10.35 -16.19
N THR A 233 10.00 -10.20 -16.70
CA THR A 233 8.88 -11.06 -16.31
C THR A 233 9.10 -12.48 -16.81
N VAL A 234 8.99 -13.44 -15.90
CA VAL A 234 9.12 -14.87 -16.19
C VAL A 234 7.86 -15.64 -15.83
N SER A 235 7.70 -16.84 -16.39
CA SER A 235 6.56 -17.74 -16.11
C SER A 235 7.08 -19.16 -15.84
N PRO A 236 7.61 -19.44 -14.64
CA PRO A 236 8.24 -20.71 -14.28
C PRO A 236 7.27 -21.90 -14.10
N GLY A 237 6.08 -21.85 -14.72
CA GLY A 237 5.03 -22.84 -14.47
C GLY A 237 4.35 -22.70 -13.10
N GLY A 238 3.14 -23.26 -12.98
CA GLY A 238 2.35 -23.14 -11.76
C GLY A 238 1.87 -21.71 -11.44
N LYS A 239 1.38 -21.50 -10.22
CA LYS A 239 0.96 -20.20 -9.68
C LYS A 239 1.33 -20.07 -8.20
N PRO A 240 1.77 -18.88 -7.74
CA PRO A 240 1.95 -18.62 -6.32
C PRO A 240 0.60 -18.65 -5.58
N ALA A 241 0.64 -18.95 -4.29
CA ALA A 241 -0.53 -18.84 -3.42
C ALA A 241 -0.55 -17.44 -2.80
N LEU A 242 -1.65 -16.73 -3.01
CA LEU A 242 -1.91 -15.39 -2.46
C LEU A 242 -3.02 -15.49 -1.43
N THR A 243 -2.73 -15.13 -0.19
CA THR A 243 -3.67 -15.26 0.92
C THR A 243 -3.77 -13.98 1.74
N THR A 244 -4.89 -13.76 2.39
CA THR A 244 -5.02 -12.69 3.38
C THR A 244 -5.87 -13.20 4.54
N THR A 245 -5.65 -12.66 5.74
CA THR A 245 -6.51 -12.91 6.90
C THR A 245 -7.80 -12.11 6.85
N ALA A 246 -7.87 -11.08 6.01
CA ALA A 246 -9.07 -10.27 5.83
C ALA A 246 -10.22 -11.12 5.27
N VAL A 247 -11.36 -11.06 5.93
CA VAL A 247 -12.64 -11.63 5.49
C VAL A 247 -13.61 -10.51 5.10
N GLU A 248 -14.75 -10.85 4.49
CA GLU A 248 -15.77 -9.88 4.02
C GLU A 248 -16.15 -8.81 5.08
N THR A 249 -16.24 -9.23 6.36
CA THR A 249 -16.57 -8.38 7.52
C THR A 249 -15.36 -7.76 8.24
N SER A 250 -14.15 -7.89 7.69
CA SER A 250 -12.97 -7.23 8.28
C SER A 250 -13.12 -5.70 8.24
N PRO A 251 -12.80 -4.99 9.33
CA PRO A 251 -12.91 -3.53 9.39
C PRO A 251 -12.14 -2.78 8.31
N VAL A 252 -12.46 -1.51 8.12
CA VAL A 252 -11.66 -0.60 7.29
C VAL A 252 -10.23 -0.56 7.79
N GLY A 253 -9.27 -0.67 6.86
CA GLY A 253 -7.86 -0.77 7.21
C GLY A 253 -7.00 -1.35 6.10
N LYS A 254 -5.75 -1.68 6.47
CA LYS A 254 -4.77 -2.31 5.58
C LYS A 254 -4.46 -3.72 6.07
N TYR A 255 -4.48 -4.68 5.16
CA TYR A 255 -4.26 -6.08 5.44
C TYR A 255 -3.21 -6.64 4.48
N PRO A 256 -2.27 -7.47 4.94
CA PRO A 256 -1.28 -8.06 4.05
C PRO A 256 -1.93 -9.08 3.11
N ILE A 257 -1.44 -9.10 1.87
CA ILE A 257 -1.65 -10.18 0.90
C ILE A 257 -0.35 -10.98 0.88
N HIS A 258 -0.33 -12.06 1.65
CA HIS A 258 0.83 -12.93 1.80
C HIS A 258 1.06 -13.75 0.53
N ALA A 259 2.22 -13.56 -0.07
CA ALA A 259 2.68 -14.35 -1.21
C ALA A 259 3.48 -15.57 -0.72
N SER A 260 3.20 -16.74 -1.30
CA SER A 260 3.91 -17.98 -1.01
C SER A 260 3.98 -18.87 -2.25
N GLU A 261 4.75 -19.96 -2.16
CA GLU A 261 5.08 -20.82 -3.30
C GLU A 261 3.86 -21.39 -4.04
N GLY A 262 2.82 -21.78 -3.29
CA GLY A 262 1.59 -22.31 -3.89
C GLY A 262 1.84 -23.57 -4.72
N THR A 263 1.72 -23.41 -6.05
CA THR A 263 1.89 -24.48 -7.05
C THR A 263 3.05 -24.24 -8.02
N LEU A 264 3.91 -23.25 -7.74
CA LEU A 264 5.16 -23.05 -8.49
C LEU A 264 6.00 -24.34 -8.43
N ASN A 265 6.59 -24.73 -9.57
CA ASN A 265 7.18 -26.07 -9.69
C ASN A 265 8.45 -26.17 -10.56
N ASP A 266 9.01 -25.05 -11.01
CA ASP A 266 10.30 -25.08 -11.71
C ASP A 266 11.46 -25.10 -10.71
N GLU A 267 12.11 -26.26 -10.61
CA GLU A 267 13.25 -26.54 -9.73
C GLU A 267 14.47 -25.66 -10.05
N MET A 268 14.53 -25.10 -11.26
CA MET A 268 15.61 -24.21 -11.70
C MET A 268 15.55 -22.83 -11.06
N TYR A 269 14.43 -22.46 -10.45
CA TYR A 269 14.27 -21.19 -9.77
C TYR A 269 14.41 -21.30 -8.26
N GLU A 270 14.98 -20.26 -7.68
CA GLU A 270 14.91 -19.93 -6.27
C GLU A 270 14.01 -18.69 -6.12
N TYR A 271 12.91 -18.83 -5.38
CA TYR A 271 11.90 -17.78 -5.22
C TYR A 271 12.08 -17.00 -3.93
N THR A 272 11.92 -15.68 -4.02
CA THR A 272 11.65 -14.80 -2.88
C THR A 272 10.26 -14.21 -3.01
N PHE A 273 9.59 -13.97 -1.89
CA PHE A 273 8.20 -13.53 -1.86
C PHE A 273 8.10 -12.15 -1.22
N VAL A 274 7.37 -11.27 -1.89
CA VAL A 274 7.06 -9.92 -1.43
C VAL A 274 5.55 -9.79 -1.34
N ASP A 275 5.09 -9.46 -0.14
CA ASP A 275 3.68 -9.28 0.16
C ASP A 275 3.13 -7.99 -0.45
N GLY A 276 1.87 -8.05 -0.84
CA GLY A 276 1.07 -6.90 -1.27
C GLY A 276 0.21 -6.40 -0.11
N THR A 277 -0.55 -5.34 -0.36
CA THR A 277 -1.51 -4.78 0.59
C THR A 277 -2.92 -4.78 0.02
N LEU A 278 -3.86 -5.37 0.76
CA LEU A 278 -5.30 -5.16 0.58
C LEU A 278 -5.73 -3.96 1.41
N VAL A 279 -6.25 -2.92 0.76
CA VAL A 279 -6.89 -1.78 1.43
C VAL A 279 -8.40 -1.98 1.43
N ILE A 280 -9.01 -1.92 2.62
CA ILE A 280 -10.47 -1.91 2.78
C ILE A 280 -10.88 -0.47 3.03
N ASP A 281 -11.58 0.12 2.07
CA ASP A 281 -12.12 1.48 2.14
C ASP A 281 -13.55 1.48 2.74
N PRO A 282 -14.00 2.59 3.36
CA PRO A 282 -15.34 2.66 3.94
C PRO A 282 -16.47 2.42 2.94
N ALA A 283 -17.50 1.68 3.35
CA ALA A 283 -18.73 1.54 2.57
C ALA A 283 -19.58 2.81 2.65
N LYS A 284 -20.42 3.07 1.65
CA LYS A 284 -21.31 4.23 1.68
C LYS A 284 -22.53 3.94 2.55
N LEU A 285 -22.81 4.83 3.49
CA LEU A 285 -24.00 4.77 4.33
C LEU A 285 -24.80 6.06 4.23
N ARG A 286 -26.12 5.94 4.09
CA ARG A 286 -27.05 7.06 4.20
C ARG A 286 -27.98 6.87 5.37
N ILE A 287 -28.00 7.82 6.30
CA ILE A 287 -28.93 7.87 7.42
C ILE A 287 -30.00 8.92 7.13
N THR A 288 -31.27 8.53 7.16
CA THR A 288 -32.43 9.40 6.91
C THR A 288 -33.30 9.49 8.15
N VAL A 289 -33.52 10.71 8.67
CA VAL A 289 -34.35 10.94 9.85
C VAL A 289 -35.64 11.67 9.47
N ASN A 290 -36.77 11.04 9.77
CA ASN A 290 -38.09 11.60 9.51
C ASN A 290 -38.84 11.70 10.84
N ASN A 291 -39.13 12.93 11.27
CA ASN A 291 -39.88 13.19 12.50
C ASN A 291 -40.76 14.43 12.33
N ALA A 292 -41.89 14.44 13.02
CA ALA A 292 -42.76 15.59 13.09
C ALA A 292 -43.31 15.78 14.50
N LYS A 293 -43.43 17.03 14.93
CA LYS A 293 -44.12 17.39 16.17
C LYS A 293 -44.95 18.65 16.00
N VAL A 294 -45.87 18.87 16.93
CA VAL A 294 -46.56 20.16 17.08
C VAL A 294 -45.68 21.10 17.89
N TYR A 295 -45.75 22.41 17.60
CA TYR A 295 -45.01 23.43 18.33
C TYR A 295 -45.24 23.35 19.85
N ASP A 296 -44.15 23.26 20.59
CA ASP A 296 -44.13 23.13 22.06
C ASP A 296 -43.05 24.03 22.70
N GLY A 297 -42.49 24.97 21.92
CA GLY A 297 -41.44 25.89 22.38
C GLY A 297 -40.05 25.27 22.53
N THR A 298 -39.87 23.98 22.22
CA THR A 298 -38.58 23.29 22.33
C THR A 298 -38.08 22.83 20.96
N ALA A 299 -36.76 22.60 20.83
CA ALA A 299 -36.21 21.96 19.63
C ALA A 299 -36.72 20.51 19.51
N MET A 300 -36.84 19.99 18.29
CA MET A 300 -37.18 18.60 18.08
C MET A 300 -35.93 17.73 18.23
N VAL A 301 -36.00 16.74 19.11
CA VAL A 301 -34.94 15.76 19.35
C VAL A 301 -35.44 14.40 18.89
N SER A 302 -34.79 13.86 17.86
CA SER A 302 -35.04 12.52 17.33
C SER A 302 -33.91 11.59 17.74
N ASP A 303 -34.22 10.30 17.87
CA ASP A 303 -33.22 9.26 18.12
C ASP A 303 -33.12 8.29 16.94
N HIS A 304 -32.27 7.27 17.10
CA HIS A 304 -32.07 6.23 16.09
C HIS A 304 -33.35 5.45 15.71
N THR A 305 -34.38 5.40 16.56
CA THR A 305 -35.62 4.66 16.25
C THR A 305 -36.44 5.36 15.17
N GLN A 306 -36.19 6.65 14.95
CA GLN A 306 -36.85 7.48 13.95
C GLN A 306 -35.96 7.68 12.71
N ALA A 307 -34.82 6.99 12.67
CA ALA A 307 -33.89 6.99 11.56
C ALA A 307 -34.03 5.70 10.76
N THR A 308 -33.91 5.83 9.44
CA THR A 308 -33.71 4.73 8.51
C THR A 308 -32.30 4.78 7.98
N ALA A 309 -31.67 3.62 7.79
CA ALA A 309 -30.32 3.51 7.27
C ALA A 309 -30.33 2.73 5.96
N SER A 310 -29.65 3.25 4.93
CA SER A 310 -29.50 2.62 3.62
C SER A 310 -28.01 2.44 3.32
N GLY A 311 -27.60 1.22 2.99
CA GLY A 311 -26.19 0.85 2.79
C GLY A 311 -25.52 0.14 3.97
N LEU A 312 -26.28 -0.26 4.99
CA LEU A 312 -25.75 -1.15 6.05
C LEU A 312 -25.38 -2.51 5.45
N ILE A 313 -24.20 -3.00 5.81
CA ILE A 313 -23.72 -4.35 5.50
C ILE A 313 -24.45 -5.36 6.39
N SER A 314 -24.69 -6.56 5.85
CA SER A 314 -25.42 -7.63 6.55
C SER A 314 -24.79 -7.94 7.92
N GLY A 315 -25.59 -7.83 8.98
CA GLY A 315 -25.14 -8.00 10.37
C GLY A 315 -24.92 -6.69 11.13
N ASP A 316 -24.83 -5.55 10.44
CA ASP A 316 -24.70 -4.23 11.08
C ASP A 316 -26.07 -3.62 11.38
N THR A 317 -26.17 -2.89 12.50
CA THR A 317 -27.43 -2.27 12.94
C THR A 317 -27.17 -0.88 13.53
N LEU A 318 -28.02 0.08 13.17
CA LEU A 318 -28.05 1.39 13.81
C LEU A 318 -28.73 1.25 15.20
N ILE A 319 -27.98 1.48 16.29
CA ILE A 319 -28.50 1.31 17.67
C ILE A 319 -28.59 2.60 18.47
N ALA A 320 -28.00 3.68 17.97
CA ALA A 320 -27.89 4.94 18.70
C ALA A 320 -27.70 6.11 17.72
N GLY A 321 -28.00 7.30 18.19
CA GLY A 321 -27.95 8.51 17.39
C GLY A 321 -28.87 9.55 18.01
N SER A 322 -28.42 10.79 18.04
CA SER A 322 -29.21 11.91 18.50
C SER A 322 -29.23 12.96 17.40
N PHE A 323 -30.43 13.36 17.03
CA PHE A 323 -30.68 14.29 15.96
C PHE A 323 -31.53 15.44 16.54
N THR A 324 -30.90 16.54 16.96
CA THR A 324 -31.58 17.80 17.36
C THR A 324 -31.71 18.86 16.23
N THR A 325 -32.93 19.40 15.98
CA THR A 325 -33.15 20.43 14.94
C THR A 325 -32.38 21.72 15.25
N SER A 326 -32.08 22.52 14.23
CA SER A 326 -31.42 23.82 14.40
C SER A 326 -32.29 24.91 15.04
N GLY A 327 -33.60 24.67 15.19
CA GLY A 327 -34.56 25.60 15.81
C GLY A 327 -35.78 24.91 16.40
N SER A 328 -36.66 25.72 17.01
CA SER A 328 -37.84 25.31 17.78
C SER A 328 -39.17 25.80 17.21
N ASP A 329 -39.14 26.74 16.26
CA ASP A 329 -40.32 27.34 15.65
C ASP A 329 -40.96 26.43 14.61
N THR A 330 -42.13 26.79 14.10
CA THR A 330 -42.77 26.05 13.01
C THR A 330 -41.99 26.17 11.72
N GLY A 331 -41.94 25.08 10.96
CA GLY A 331 -41.19 25.04 9.72
C GLY A 331 -40.60 23.67 9.42
N SER A 332 -39.86 23.62 8.31
CA SER A 332 -39.09 22.46 7.88
C SER A 332 -37.61 22.65 8.22
N TYR A 333 -37.02 21.65 8.86
CA TYR A 333 -35.65 21.73 9.38
C TYR A 333 -34.71 20.76 8.65
N SER A 334 -33.48 21.22 8.44
CA SER A 334 -32.31 20.44 7.99
C SER A 334 -31.18 20.61 9.01
N TYR A 335 -30.26 19.64 9.06
CA TYR A 335 -29.46 19.35 10.26
C TYR A 335 -27.94 19.52 10.14
N PRO A 336 -27.24 19.82 11.24
CA PRO A 336 -26.00 19.15 11.64
C PRO A 336 -26.31 17.91 12.52
N ALA A 337 -25.76 16.73 12.19
CA ALA A 337 -26.09 15.47 12.87
C ALA A 337 -24.85 14.76 13.45
N THR A 338 -25.02 14.07 14.59
CA THR A 338 -24.08 13.09 15.14
C THR A 338 -24.82 11.75 15.35
N ALA A 339 -24.37 10.66 14.71
CA ALA A 339 -24.97 9.33 14.87
C ALA A 339 -23.95 8.28 15.34
N VAL A 340 -24.42 7.17 15.93
CA VAL A 340 -23.60 6.09 16.48
C VAL A 340 -24.10 4.71 16.02
N ILE A 341 -23.26 3.93 15.34
CA ILE A 341 -23.61 2.58 14.87
C ILE A 341 -22.98 1.53 15.79
N SER A 342 -23.73 0.49 16.15
CA SER A 342 -23.17 -0.71 16.79
C SER A 342 -22.75 -1.65 15.70
N THR A 343 -21.47 -1.96 15.69
CA THR A 343 -20.93 -3.11 14.97
C THR A 343 -21.00 -4.36 15.82
N PRO A 344 -20.98 -5.54 15.20
CA PRO A 344 -20.49 -6.73 15.86
C PRO A 344 -18.96 -6.61 15.94
N PHE A 345 -18.41 -5.83 16.88
CA PHE A 345 -17.17 -6.08 17.63
C PHE A 345 -16.89 -4.89 18.58
N ASN A 346 -16.48 -5.27 19.79
CA ASN A 346 -16.53 -4.57 21.07
C ASN A 346 -15.62 -3.33 21.29
N THR A 347 -15.38 -2.45 20.31
CA THR A 347 -14.76 -1.14 20.60
C THR A 347 -15.34 -0.02 19.73
N ALA A 348 -15.65 1.11 20.37
CA ALA A 348 -16.01 2.42 19.81
C ALA A 348 -16.47 2.46 18.33
N THR A 349 -17.79 2.37 18.15
CA THR A 349 -18.55 2.86 16.99
C THR A 349 -18.01 2.41 15.63
N GLY A 350 -18.35 1.21 15.15
CA GLY A 350 -17.96 0.80 13.80
C GLY A 350 -18.71 1.55 12.66
N ILE A 351 -19.25 2.72 12.96
CA ILE A 351 -19.51 3.79 11.99
C ILE A 351 -18.24 4.19 11.21
N SER A 352 -17.04 3.95 11.75
CA SER A 352 -15.77 4.17 11.03
C SER A 352 -15.59 3.29 9.78
N ASN A 353 -16.34 2.19 9.69
CA ASN A 353 -16.36 1.36 8.48
C ASN A 353 -17.20 1.97 7.35
N TYR A 354 -17.83 3.11 7.60
CA TYR A 354 -18.74 3.77 6.69
C TYR A 354 -18.36 5.22 6.42
N GLU A 355 -18.46 5.63 5.16
CA GLU A 355 -18.56 7.04 4.78
C GLU A 355 -20.04 7.44 4.90
N VAL A 356 -20.36 8.24 5.93
CA VAL A 356 -21.75 8.50 6.33
C VAL A 356 -22.25 9.82 5.73
N THR A 357 -23.41 9.74 5.09
CA THR A 357 -24.21 10.88 4.64
C THR A 357 -25.53 10.95 5.41
N TYR A 358 -25.99 12.16 5.69
CA TYR A 358 -27.24 12.39 6.42
C TYR A 358 -28.27 13.08 5.53
N SER A 359 -29.53 12.67 5.64
CA SER A 359 -30.68 13.43 5.12
C SER A 359 -31.80 13.49 6.16
N ALA A 360 -32.57 14.57 6.19
CA ALA A 360 -33.67 14.73 7.13
C ALA A 360 -34.88 15.37 6.46
N GLN A 361 -36.07 14.90 6.81
CA GLN A 361 -37.34 15.60 6.57
C GLN A 361 -38.03 15.75 7.92
N GLN A 362 -37.80 16.90 8.55
CA GLN A 362 -38.24 17.17 9.92
C GLN A 362 -39.13 18.40 9.96
N MET A 363 -40.30 18.26 10.59
CA MET A 363 -41.37 19.25 10.51
C MET A 363 -41.94 19.60 11.89
N ILE A 364 -41.97 20.89 12.23
CA ILE A 364 -42.71 21.41 13.39
C ILE A 364 -43.96 22.11 12.85
N THR A 365 -45.14 21.62 13.22
CA THR A 365 -46.43 22.19 12.79
C THR A 365 -47.02 23.15 13.82
N PRO A 366 -47.82 24.15 13.41
CA PRO A 366 -48.38 25.11 14.35
C PRO A 366 -49.30 24.49 15.41
N ALA A 367 -49.18 24.96 16.65
CA ALA A 367 -50.04 24.59 17.76
C ALA A 367 -51.40 25.32 17.71
N PRO A 368 -52.50 24.75 18.20
CA PRO A 368 -53.78 25.47 18.25
C PRO A 368 -53.75 26.58 19.32
N LEU A 369 -54.17 27.80 18.97
CA LEU A 369 -54.35 28.92 19.90
C LEU A 369 -55.75 29.50 19.78
N THR A 370 -56.46 29.65 20.90
CA THR A 370 -57.74 30.35 20.95
C THR A 370 -57.59 31.66 21.71
N ILE A 371 -58.00 32.76 21.10
CA ILE A 371 -58.03 34.09 21.74
C ILE A 371 -59.48 34.52 21.91
N THR A 372 -59.90 34.73 23.16
CA THR A 372 -61.25 35.13 23.54
C THR A 372 -61.25 36.51 24.17
N VAL A 373 -62.14 37.40 23.71
CA VAL A 373 -62.25 38.77 24.23
C VAL A 373 -63.68 39.07 24.63
N ASN A 374 -63.85 39.50 25.88
CA ASN A 374 -65.13 39.99 26.39
C ASN A 374 -64.90 41.36 27.03
N ASP A 375 -65.42 42.42 26.42
CA ASP A 375 -65.29 43.78 26.93
C ASP A 375 -66.56 44.59 26.67
N SER A 376 -66.72 45.68 27.42
CA SER A 376 -67.87 46.56 27.27
C SER A 376 -67.54 48.00 27.59
N LYS A 377 -68.25 48.93 26.94
CA LYS A 377 -68.21 50.36 27.28
C LYS A 377 -69.59 51.00 27.20
N ALA A 378 -69.70 52.19 27.80
CA ALA A 378 -70.86 53.07 27.60
C ALA A 378 -70.87 53.68 26.19
N PHE A 379 -72.07 54.03 25.70
CA PHE A 379 -72.24 54.69 24.41
C PHE A 379 -71.66 56.11 24.43
N ASP A 380 -70.68 56.35 23.56
CA ASP A 380 -69.96 57.62 23.40
C ASP A 380 -69.84 58.05 21.93
N ASN A 381 -70.63 57.41 21.04
CA ASN A 381 -70.59 57.60 19.59
C ASN A 381 -69.23 57.23 18.93
N SER A 382 -68.45 56.34 19.55
CA SER A 382 -67.24 55.75 18.98
C SER A 382 -67.24 54.22 19.07
N VAL A 383 -66.41 53.55 18.27
CA VAL A 383 -66.24 52.09 18.34
C VAL A 383 -65.61 51.66 19.68
N LEU A 384 -65.89 50.46 20.16
CA LEU A 384 -65.15 49.87 21.28
C LEU A 384 -63.85 49.28 20.71
N VAL A 385 -62.72 49.70 21.27
CA VAL A 385 -61.39 49.15 21.00
C VAL A 385 -60.91 48.47 22.27
N THR A 386 -60.75 47.15 22.20
CA THR A 386 -60.28 46.32 23.31
C THR A 386 -58.83 45.94 23.08
N ASP A 387 -57.96 46.27 24.03
CA ASP A 387 -56.54 45.91 24.00
C ASP A 387 -56.30 44.43 24.34
N TYR A 388 -55.26 43.83 23.75
CA TYR A 388 -54.87 42.44 23.97
C TYR A 388 -54.70 42.05 25.46
N THR A 389 -54.37 43.02 26.32
CA THR A 389 -54.25 42.80 27.77
C THR A 389 -55.56 42.34 28.44
N LYS A 390 -56.71 42.57 27.80
CA LYS A 390 -58.03 42.07 28.26
C LYS A 390 -58.44 40.75 27.59
N ALA A 391 -57.64 40.22 26.67
CA ALA A 391 -57.91 38.96 26.01
C ALA A 391 -57.53 37.77 26.92
N ALA A 392 -58.37 36.75 26.92
CA ALA A 392 -58.01 35.44 27.44
C ALA A 392 -57.43 34.59 26.30
N ALA A 393 -56.23 34.04 26.51
CA ALA A 393 -55.59 33.13 25.57
C ALA A 393 -55.61 31.70 26.14
N SER A 394 -56.04 30.74 25.33
CA SER A 394 -56.01 29.32 25.66
C SER A 394 -55.22 28.57 24.59
N GLY A 395 -54.22 27.78 25.01
CA GLY A 395 -53.34 27.05 24.11
C GLY A 395 -51.96 27.68 23.88
N LEU A 396 -51.61 28.77 24.57
CA LEU A 396 -50.24 29.28 24.57
C LEU A 396 -49.30 28.26 25.20
N VAL A 397 -48.19 27.99 24.52
CA VAL A 397 -47.06 27.21 25.02
C VAL A 397 -46.40 27.97 26.18
N ALA A 398 -45.86 27.24 27.15
CA ALA A 398 -45.20 27.81 28.32
C ALA A 398 -44.03 28.74 27.92
N GLY A 399 -44.07 29.98 28.39
CA GLY A 399 -43.09 31.02 28.05
C GLY A 399 -43.58 32.01 26.99
N ASP A 400 -44.61 31.63 26.22
CA ASP A 400 -45.20 32.52 25.23
C ASP A 400 -46.25 33.44 25.85
N VAL A 401 -46.28 34.68 25.37
CA VAL A 401 -47.18 35.72 25.86
C VAL A 401 -47.74 36.53 24.69
N LEU A 402 -49.01 36.95 24.81
CA LEU A 402 -49.55 38.00 23.95
C LEU A 402 -48.88 39.33 24.31
N THR A 403 -48.44 40.10 23.30
CA THR A 403 -47.66 41.33 23.52
C THR A 403 -48.22 42.57 22.81
N ALA A 404 -49.15 42.40 21.87
CA ALA A 404 -49.86 43.48 21.20
C ALA A 404 -51.14 42.97 20.51
N GLY A 405 -52.04 43.89 20.17
CA GLY A 405 -53.27 43.59 19.42
C GLY A 405 -54.49 44.36 19.88
N GLN A 406 -55.46 44.52 18.97
CA GLN A 406 -56.71 45.20 19.26
C GLN A 406 -57.92 44.51 18.61
N PHE A 407 -59.03 44.50 19.35
CA PHE A 407 -60.33 44.01 18.90
C PHE A 407 -61.27 45.20 18.80
N THR A 408 -61.91 45.37 17.65
CA THR A 408 -62.70 46.58 17.38
C THR A 408 -64.10 46.19 16.91
N THR A 409 -65.13 46.77 17.52
CA THR A 409 -66.52 46.60 17.05
C THR A 409 -66.69 47.15 15.63
N SER A 410 -67.51 46.51 14.79
CA SER A 410 -67.73 47.00 13.42
C SER A 410 -68.49 48.32 13.35
N GLY A 411 -69.13 48.72 14.46
CA GLY A 411 -69.87 49.97 14.59
C GLY A 411 -69.79 50.56 16.00
N SER A 412 -70.36 51.75 16.14
CA SER A 412 -70.39 52.54 17.39
C SER A 412 -71.75 52.58 18.07
N GLU A 413 -72.75 51.90 17.50
CA GLU A 413 -74.12 51.87 18.02
C GLU A 413 -74.22 51.02 19.29
N ALA A 414 -75.23 51.28 20.13
CA ALA A 414 -75.49 50.44 21.28
C ALA A 414 -75.93 49.03 20.84
N GLY A 415 -75.27 48.00 21.36
CA GLY A 415 -75.51 46.62 20.94
C GLY A 415 -74.43 45.65 21.41
N THR A 416 -74.63 44.37 21.10
CA THR A 416 -73.64 43.31 21.29
C THR A 416 -73.06 42.94 19.93
N TYR A 417 -71.74 42.99 19.83
CA TYR A 417 -70.96 42.70 18.64
C TYR A 417 -70.19 41.39 18.84
N ILE A 418 -70.36 40.43 17.93
CA ILE A 418 -69.76 39.08 18.01
C ILE A 418 -68.85 38.85 16.79
N TYR A 419 -67.64 38.32 16.99
CA TYR A 419 -66.79 37.89 15.87
C TYR A 419 -67.20 36.48 15.37
N PRO A 420 -67.28 36.24 14.05
CA PRO A 420 -66.90 37.12 12.93
C PRO A 420 -68.03 38.00 12.35
N GLU A 421 -69.24 37.92 12.91
CA GLU A 421 -70.45 38.49 12.27
C GLU A 421 -70.53 40.02 12.33
N SER A 422 -70.00 40.63 13.38
CA SER A 422 -70.14 42.07 13.65
C SER A 422 -68.98 42.66 14.47
N SER A 423 -67.99 41.88 14.88
CA SER A 423 -66.71 42.41 15.34
C SER A 423 -65.65 42.23 14.27
N SER A 424 -64.71 43.16 14.20
CA SER A 424 -63.51 43.04 13.38
C SER A 424 -62.28 42.84 14.27
N ILE A 425 -61.29 42.11 13.75
CA ILE A 425 -60.03 41.89 14.45
C ILE A 425 -58.95 42.51 13.60
N THR A 426 -58.21 43.45 14.18
CA THR A 426 -56.94 43.90 13.62
C THR A 426 -55.86 43.14 14.38
N VAL A 427 -55.17 42.25 13.66
CA VAL A 427 -54.40 41.10 14.17
C VAL A 427 -53.62 41.40 15.46
N PRO A 428 -53.74 40.59 16.52
CA PRO A 428 -52.82 40.66 17.64
C PRO A 428 -51.42 40.24 17.22
N PHE A 429 -50.46 41.14 17.34
CA PHE A 429 -49.05 40.81 17.20
C PHE A 429 -48.57 40.18 18.51
N ALA A 430 -48.37 38.86 18.54
CA ALA A 430 -47.32 38.29 19.37
C ALA A 430 -46.01 38.50 18.58
N THR A 431 -44.95 39.02 19.22
CA THR A 431 -43.64 39.40 18.63
C THR A 431 -43.23 38.66 17.34
N GLU A 432 -42.60 39.40 16.42
CA GLU A 432 -42.14 39.11 15.04
C GLU A 432 -41.96 37.67 14.48
N ASN A 433 -41.95 36.59 15.27
CA ASN A 433 -41.95 35.20 14.77
C ASN A 433 -42.82 34.19 15.57
N GLY A 434 -43.56 34.63 16.60
CA GLY A 434 -44.25 33.72 17.53
C GLY A 434 -45.65 33.28 17.11
N ILE A 435 -46.47 34.14 16.54
CA ILE A 435 -47.87 33.78 16.18
C ILE A 435 -47.95 32.80 15.01
N SER A 436 -46.95 32.79 14.11
CA SER A 436 -46.83 31.79 13.04
C SER A 436 -46.67 30.38 13.58
N ASN A 437 -46.22 30.25 14.84
CA ASN A 437 -46.15 28.97 15.52
C ASN A 437 -47.51 28.45 15.96
N TYR A 438 -48.58 29.20 15.71
CA TYR A 438 -49.94 28.85 16.09
C TYR A 438 -50.93 28.88 14.92
N THR A 439 -51.85 27.93 14.91
CA THR A 439 -53.10 28.04 14.17
C THR A 439 -54.10 28.76 15.06
N VAL A 440 -54.35 30.04 14.79
CA VAL A 440 -55.12 30.91 15.69
C VAL A 440 -56.60 30.94 15.35
N THR A 441 -57.44 30.75 16.37
CA THR A 441 -58.89 30.93 16.33
C THR A 441 -59.29 32.08 17.25
N TYR A 442 -60.19 32.94 16.77
CA TYR A 442 -60.65 34.10 17.53
C TYR A 442 -62.12 34.00 17.90
N SER A 443 -62.45 34.48 19.10
CA SER A 443 -63.82 34.69 19.56
C SER A 443 -63.88 36.02 20.30
N ALA A 444 -64.85 36.88 19.97
CA ALA A 444 -65.02 38.16 20.65
C ALA A 444 -66.49 38.44 20.89
N THR A 445 -66.85 38.90 22.10
CA THR A 445 -68.15 39.46 22.45
C THR A 445 -67.93 40.84 23.06
N GLN A 446 -68.29 41.89 22.32
CA GLN A 446 -68.09 43.27 22.74
C GLN A 446 -69.44 43.97 22.88
N LYS A 447 -69.64 44.74 23.96
CA LYS A 447 -70.94 45.37 24.24
C LYS A 447 -70.81 46.89 24.38
N ILE A 448 -71.54 47.64 23.58
CA ILE A 448 -71.75 49.08 23.76
C ILE A 448 -73.12 49.25 24.43
N THR A 449 -73.14 49.71 25.69
CA THR A 449 -74.40 49.89 26.43
C THR A 449 -75.02 51.24 26.10
N SER A 450 -76.34 51.25 25.85
CA SER A 450 -77.08 52.51 25.73
C SER A 450 -77.09 53.24 27.07
N ASP A 451 -76.34 54.33 27.18
CA ASP A 451 -76.61 55.33 28.21
C ASP A 451 -77.84 56.12 27.77
N ALA A 452 -79.03 55.58 28.04
CA ALA A 452 -80.23 56.37 27.95
C ALA A 452 -80.37 57.15 29.27
N PRO A 453 -80.09 58.47 29.34
CA PRO A 453 -80.84 59.29 30.27
C PRO A 453 -82.31 59.19 29.82
N GLN A 454 -83.21 58.83 30.73
CA GLN A 454 -84.65 58.95 30.49
C GLN A 454 -84.95 60.40 30.09
N ILE A 455 -85.24 60.64 28.81
CA ILE A 455 -85.82 61.91 28.38
C ILE A 455 -87.30 61.84 28.72
N THR A 456 -87.68 62.35 29.89
CA THR A 456 -89.08 62.56 30.24
C THR A 456 -89.58 63.79 29.48
N PHE A 457 -90.41 63.62 28.46
CA PHE A 457 -91.17 64.73 27.90
C PHE A 457 -92.37 65.01 28.81
N THR A 458 -92.29 66.07 29.63
CA THR A 458 -93.46 66.61 30.33
C THR A 458 -94.19 67.56 29.38
N ILE A 459 -95.31 67.11 28.80
CA ILE A 459 -96.24 68.00 28.10
C ILE A 459 -96.97 68.83 29.15
N HIS A 460 -96.66 70.12 29.25
CA HIS A 460 -97.52 71.07 29.96
C HIS A 460 -98.70 71.41 29.06
N GLY A 461 -99.86 70.84 29.36
CA GLY A 461 -101.11 71.23 28.72
C GLY A 461 -101.49 72.65 29.11
N ASN A 462 -101.76 73.51 28.12
CA ASN A 462 -102.51 74.74 28.33
C ASN A 462 -103.86 74.59 27.61
N ILE A 463 -104.86 74.28 28.46
CA ILE A 463 -106.32 74.39 28.34
C ILE A 463 -106.99 73.70 27.15
#